data_AF-A0A1I1I8H6-F1
#
_entry.id   AF-A0A1I1I8H6-F1
#
_cell.length_a   1.000
_cell.length_b   1.000
_cell.length_c   1.000
_cell.angle_alpha   90.00
_cell.angle_beta   90.00
_cell.angle_gamma   90.00
#
_symmetry.space_group_name_H-M   'P 1'
#
loop_
_entity.id
_entity.type
_entity.pdbx_description
1 polymer ?
#
loop_
_entity_poly.entity_id
_entity_poly.type
_entity_poly.pdbx_seq_one_letter_code
_entity_poly.pdbx_strand_id
1 'polypeptide(L)'
;MENLSQWDFKSEFTGSEAAALILGIDPVEIGSAQDVNRAVIDRMELSYYSARYRLIRNLTPSTEGDYLPPKADQLRSLRMTEFDDPDNENDVSEWLGAVQSDFPYQKFTRIELSRWLAAIGVKSIYRFELEQTGVSDKPQGNWPWGEHHTKTLGYLESAAKKWWVNYDPSDVSTAPLNATVIKWLQTEFGISKTKANSIASMLRADGLPTGPHT
;
A
#
# COMPACT_ATOMS: atom_id res chain seq x y z
N MET A 1 -23.77 -4.16 11.44
CA MET A 1 -22.41 -4.33 10.88
C MET A 1 -21.82 -2.94 10.87
N GLU A 2 -20.81 -2.70 11.70
CA GLU A 2 -20.14 -1.41 11.78
C GLU A 2 -19.42 -1.08 10.46
N ASN A 3 -19.41 0.20 10.10
CA ASN A 3 -18.68 0.65 8.93
C ASN A 3 -17.20 0.81 9.30
N LEU A 4 -16.38 -0.18 8.91
CA LEU A 4 -14.94 -0.19 9.19
C LEU A 4 -14.10 0.49 8.09
N SER A 5 -14.72 1.18 7.13
CA SER A 5 -14.01 1.76 5.96
C SER A 5 -12.94 2.79 6.31
N GLN A 6 -13.03 3.41 7.50
CA GLN A 6 -12.01 4.33 7.99
C GLN A 6 -10.64 3.67 8.15
N TRP A 7 -10.61 2.35 8.34
CA TRP A 7 -9.38 1.58 8.46
C TRP A 7 -8.72 1.30 7.12
N ASP A 8 -9.40 1.50 5.99
CA ASP A 8 -8.94 1.14 4.64
C ASP A 8 -7.63 1.83 4.22
N PHE A 9 -7.40 3.04 4.73
CA PHE A 9 -6.17 3.79 4.43
C PHE A 9 -4.98 3.42 5.33
N LYS A 10 -5.21 2.62 6.39
CA LYS A 10 -4.14 2.20 7.29
C LYS A 10 -3.33 1.06 6.64
N SER A 11 -2.01 1.19 6.61
CA SER A 11 -1.10 0.20 6.01
C SER A 11 -0.62 -0.88 7.01
N GLU A 12 -0.58 -0.53 8.29
CA GLU A 12 0.01 -1.33 9.36
C GLU A 12 -0.95 -1.45 10.55
N PHE A 13 -0.99 -2.63 11.16
CA PHE A 13 -1.88 -2.93 12.28
C PHE A 13 -1.10 -3.54 13.43
N THR A 14 -1.43 -3.13 14.65
CA THR A 14 -1.02 -3.91 15.83
C THR A 14 -1.79 -5.22 15.89
N GLY A 15 -1.30 -6.20 16.66
CA GLY A 15 -2.01 -7.47 16.86
C GLY A 15 -3.44 -7.28 17.37
N SER A 16 -3.64 -6.36 18.32
CA SER A 16 -4.95 -6.05 18.89
C SER A 16 -5.91 -5.39 17.88
N GLU A 17 -5.42 -4.46 17.07
CA GLU A 17 -6.23 -3.81 16.02
C GLU A 17 -6.65 -4.82 14.96
N ALA A 18 -5.71 -5.63 14.47
CA ALA A 18 -6.00 -6.67 13.50
C ALA A 18 -7.00 -7.69 14.05
N ALA A 19 -6.86 -8.13 15.30
CA ALA A 19 -7.77 -9.07 15.93
C ALA A 19 -9.21 -8.53 16.02
N ALA A 20 -9.38 -7.25 16.40
CA ALA A 20 -10.70 -6.62 16.44
C ALA A 20 -11.32 -6.52 15.04
N LEU A 21 -10.55 -6.08 14.04
CA LEU A 21 -11.01 -5.98 12.66
C LEU A 21 -11.40 -7.35 12.08
N ILE A 22 -10.67 -8.42 12.41
CA ILE A 22 -11.04 -9.80 12.01
C ILE A 22 -12.45 -10.14 12.47
N LEU A 23 -12.82 -9.71 13.67
CA LEU A 23 -14.12 -9.93 14.29
C LEU A 23 -15.16 -8.85 13.92
N GLY A 24 -14.79 -7.88 13.09
CA GLY A 24 -15.71 -6.83 12.64
C GLY A 24 -15.98 -5.76 13.70
N ILE A 25 -15.09 -5.62 14.68
CA ILE A 25 -15.18 -4.67 15.79
C ILE A 25 -14.25 -3.50 15.49
N ASP A 26 -14.71 -2.26 15.66
CA ASP A 26 -13.85 -1.08 15.56
C ASP A 26 -12.78 -1.08 16.67
N PRO A 27 -11.47 -1.06 16.35
CA PRO A 27 -10.41 -1.01 17.34
C PRO A 27 -10.48 0.14 18.35
N VAL A 28 -11.14 1.26 18.01
CA VAL A 28 -11.33 2.39 18.94
C VAL A 28 -12.30 2.02 20.08
N GLU A 29 -13.19 1.07 19.87
CA GLU A 29 -14.19 0.63 20.83
C GLU A 29 -13.70 -0.51 21.75
N ILE A 30 -12.46 -1.01 21.56
CA ILE A 30 -11.89 -2.17 22.27
C ILE A 30 -11.87 -2.04 23.80
N GLY A 31 -12.01 -0.82 24.35
CA GLY A 31 -12.04 -0.58 25.81
C GLY A 31 -13.03 -1.48 26.59
N SER A 32 -14.06 -2.03 25.94
CA SER A 32 -15.05 -2.96 26.52
C SER A 32 -14.98 -4.41 25.99
N ALA A 33 -14.10 -4.71 25.02
CA ALA A 33 -14.12 -5.95 24.23
C ALA A 33 -12.89 -6.86 24.40
N GLN A 34 -12.07 -6.65 25.45
CA GLN A 34 -10.82 -7.40 25.66
C GLN A 34 -11.00 -8.93 25.66
N ASP A 35 -12.13 -9.44 26.15
CA ASP A 35 -12.40 -10.88 26.21
C ASP A 35 -12.83 -11.48 24.86
N VAL A 36 -13.49 -10.70 23.99
CA VAL A 36 -14.04 -11.19 22.71
C VAL A 36 -12.92 -11.46 21.69
N ASN A 37 -11.82 -10.70 21.77
CA ASN A 37 -10.71 -10.80 20.83
C ASN A 37 -9.64 -11.81 21.26
N ARG A 38 -9.73 -12.38 22.46
CA ARG A 38 -8.67 -13.18 23.08
C ARG A 38 -8.27 -14.38 22.25
N ALA A 39 -9.24 -15.13 21.72
CA ALA A 39 -8.96 -16.32 20.91
C ALA A 39 -8.23 -15.99 19.59
N VAL A 40 -8.55 -14.85 18.96
CA VAL A 40 -7.86 -14.40 17.74
C VAL A 40 -6.45 -13.93 18.09
N ILE A 41 -6.30 -13.15 19.16
CA ILE A 41 -5.00 -12.68 19.66
C ILE A 41 -4.09 -13.87 19.99
N ASP A 42 -4.56 -14.84 20.77
CA ASP A 42 -3.76 -16.01 21.16
C ASP A 42 -3.31 -16.80 19.91
N ARG A 43 -4.16 -16.89 18.88
CA ARG A 43 -3.80 -17.55 17.61
C ARG A 43 -2.78 -16.75 16.79
N MET A 44 -2.94 -15.43 16.73
CA MET A 44 -1.95 -14.55 16.08
C MET A 44 -0.60 -14.63 16.80
N GLU A 45 -0.61 -14.59 18.12
CA GLU A 45 0.57 -14.67 18.97
C GLU A 45 1.31 -16.00 18.80
N LEU A 46 0.59 -17.13 18.78
CA LEU A 46 1.17 -18.43 18.49
C LEU A 46 1.83 -18.49 17.10
N SER A 47 1.15 -17.95 16.09
CA SER A 47 1.65 -17.90 14.70
C SER A 47 2.89 -17.00 14.59
N TYR A 48 2.91 -15.91 15.35
CA TYR A 48 4.03 -14.98 15.43
C TYR A 48 5.25 -15.58 16.11
N TYR A 49 5.10 -16.19 17.29
CA TYR A 49 6.24 -16.82 17.97
C TYR A 49 6.79 -18.01 17.18
N SER A 50 5.95 -18.70 16.41
CA SER A 50 6.40 -19.73 15.46
C SER A 50 7.29 -19.14 14.34
N ALA A 51 6.98 -17.93 13.87
CA ALA A 51 7.82 -17.19 12.92
C ALA A 51 9.15 -16.75 13.58
N ARG A 52 9.06 -16.19 14.80
CA ARG A 52 10.22 -15.72 15.58
C ARG A 52 11.18 -16.85 15.90
N TYR A 53 10.67 -17.99 16.37
CA TYR A 53 11.48 -19.17 16.64
C TYR A 53 12.21 -19.65 15.39
N ARG A 54 11.58 -19.58 14.22
CA ARG A 54 12.24 -19.90 12.95
C ARG A 54 13.40 -18.96 12.65
N LEU A 55 13.28 -17.65 12.93
CA LEU A 55 14.40 -16.70 12.81
C LEU A 55 15.55 -17.05 13.76
N ILE A 56 15.25 -17.33 15.03
CA ILE A 56 16.25 -17.76 16.03
C ILE A 56 17.00 -19.01 15.54
N ARG A 57 16.26 -19.99 15.01
CA ARG A 57 16.84 -21.23 14.48
C ARG A 57 17.72 -21.00 13.26
N ASN A 58 17.40 -20.04 12.40
CA ASN A 58 18.25 -19.69 11.27
C ASN A 58 19.59 -19.07 11.72
N LEU A 59 19.60 -18.33 12.83
CA LEU A 59 20.81 -17.75 13.42
C LEU A 59 21.65 -18.79 14.18
N THR A 60 20.97 -19.74 14.84
CA THR A 60 21.60 -20.80 15.63
C THR A 60 21.01 -22.16 15.21
N PRO A 61 21.55 -22.80 14.16
CA PRO A 61 21.04 -24.09 13.70
C PRO A 61 21.25 -25.16 14.76
N SER A 62 20.24 -25.41 15.61
CA SER A 62 20.23 -26.55 16.51
C SER A 62 19.81 -27.82 15.77
N THR A 63 20.24 -28.97 16.29
CA THR A 63 20.06 -30.30 15.68
C THR A 63 18.74 -30.97 16.04
N GLU A 64 17.89 -30.35 16.87
CA GLU A 64 16.69 -31.00 17.44
C GLU A 64 15.39 -30.73 16.68
N GLY A 65 14.60 -31.80 16.56
CA GLY A 65 13.43 -31.94 15.70
C GLY A 65 12.13 -31.43 16.33
N ASP A 66 12.10 -30.15 16.71
CA ASP A 66 10.84 -29.52 17.10
C ASP A 66 9.95 -29.32 15.86
N TYR A 67 8.71 -29.79 15.95
CA TYR A 67 7.71 -29.58 14.90
C TYR A 67 7.39 -28.08 14.80
N LEU A 68 7.83 -27.46 13.70
CA LEU A 68 7.43 -26.10 13.37
C LEU A 68 6.22 -26.12 12.46
N PRO A 69 5.21 -25.25 12.71
CA PRO A 69 4.13 -25.05 11.77
C PRO A 69 4.66 -24.74 10.36
N PRO A 70 3.92 -25.10 9.30
CA PRO A 70 4.22 -24.71 7.93
C PRO A 70 4.52 -23.20 7.85
N LYS A 71 5.48 -22.80 7.01
CA LYS A 71 5.81 -21.37 6.83
C LYS A 71 4.59 -20.52 6.45
N ALA A 72 3.64 -21.12 5.72
CA ALA A 72 2.39 -20.47 5.34
C ALA A 72 1.52 -20.11 6.56
N ASP A 73 1.59 -20.85 7.65
CA ASP A 73 0.72 -20.65 8.82
C ASP A 73 1.34 -19.66 9.83
N GLN A 74 2.59 -19.27 9.61
CA GLN A 74 3.31 -18.32 10.46
C GLN A 74 2.83 -16.90 10.18
N LEU A 75 2.91 -16.01 11.18
CA LEU A 75 2.57 -14.59 11.03
C LEU A 75 3.85 -13.77 11.24
N ARG A 76 4.35 -13.11 10.20
CA ARG A 76 5.59 -12.32 10.26
C ARG A 76 5.27 -10.86 10.55
N SER A 77 6.00 -10.25 11.48
CA SER A 77 5.88 -8.79 11.67
C SER A 77 6.60 -8.03 10.56
N LEU A 78 6.28 -6.74 10.41
CA LEU A 78 6.99 -5.83 9.51
C LEU A 78 8.51 -5.85 9.76
N ARG A 79 8.92 -5.81 11.04
CA ARG A 79 10.34 -5.93 11.41
C ARG A 79 10.96 -7.24 10.93
N MET A 80 10.23 -8.35 11.03
CA MET A 80 10.74 -9.63 10.52
C MET A 80 10.94 -9.64 9.01
N THR A 81 10.15 -8.89 8.25
CA THR A 81 10.29 -8.80 6.78
C THR A 81 11.44 -7.88 6.38
N GLU A 82 11.76 -6.87 7.19
CA GLU A 82 12.91 -5.99 6.94
C GLU A 82 14.23 -6.79 6.99
N PHE A 83 14.33 -7.85 7.79
CA PHE A 83 15.53 -8.70 7.84
C PHE A 83 15.73 -9.59 6.61
N ASP A 84 14.76 -9.65 5.69
CA ASP A 84 14.96 -10.33 4.40
C ASP A 84 15.74 -9.43 3.41
N ASP A 85 15.85 -8.14 3.70
CA ASP A 85 16.61 -7.19 2.88
C ASP A 85 18.11 -7.39 3.10
N PRO A 86 18.89 -7.77 2.06
CA PRO A 86 20.33 -8.00 2.19
C PRO A 86 21.11 -6.73 2.55
N ASP A 87 20.55 -5.54 2.30
CA ASP A 87 21.18 -4.25 2.60
C ASP A 87 20.83 -3.78 4.03
N ASN A 88 20.04 -4.55 4.78
CA ASN A 88 19.65 -4.20 6.13
C ASN A 88 20.76 -4.54 7.13
N GLU A 89 21.38 -3.51 7.70
CA GLU A 89 22.42 -3.62 8.72
C GLU A 89 21.88 -3.91 10.13
N ASN A 90 20.56 -3.97 10.32
CA ASN A 90 19.97 -4.21 11.65
C ASN A 90 20.32 -5.61 12.16
N ASP A 91 20.85 -5.67 13.38
CA ASP A 91 21.20 -6.93 14.03
C ASP A 91 19.92 -7.65 14.49
N VAL A 92 19.57 -8.73 13.77
CA VAL A 92 18.45 -9.62 14.10
C VAL A 92 18.58 -10.16 15.52
N SER A 93 19.79 -10.47 15.98
CA SER A 93 20.06 -11.02 17.31
C SER A 93 19.81 -9.97 18.40
N GLU A 94 20.20 -8.72 18.17
CA GLU A 94 19.92 -7.62 19.09
C GLU A 94 18.41 -7.40 19.21
N TRP A 95 17.70 -7.33 18.08
CA TRP A 95 16.25 -7.17 18.07
C TRP A 95 15.55 -8.32 18.79
N LEU A 96 15.95 -9.58 18.55
CA LEU A 96 15.36 -10.75 19.20
C LEU A 96 15.53 -10.75 20.73
N GLY A 97 16.54 -10.08 21.27
CA GLY A 97 16.74 -9.92 22.72
C GLY A 97 15.93 -8.78 23.34
N ALA A 98 15.35 -7.90 22.52
CA ALA A 98 14.66 -6.71 22.97
C ALA A 98 13.17 -6.97 23.26
N VAL A 99 12.61 -6.26 24.25
CA VAL A 99 11.16 -6.30 24.58
C VAL A 99 10.30 -5.89 23.37
N GLN A 100 10.84 -5.01 22.52
CA GLN A 100 10.22 -4.57 21.28
C GLN A 100 10.10 -5.68 20.22
N SER A 101 10.62 -6.89 20.47
CA SER A 101 10.37 -8.08 19.64
C SER A 101 9.18 -8.91 20.13
N ASP A 102 8.55 -8.56 21.24
CA ASP A 102 7.35 -9.27 21.70
C ASP A 102 6.12 -8.86 20.88
N PHE A 103 5.14 -9.77 20.81
CA PHE A 103 3.96 -9.66 19.97
C PHE A 103 3.19 -8.32 20.11
N PRO A 104 2.95 -7.78 21.33
CA PRO A 104 2.17 -6.55 21.49
C PRO A 104 2.79 -5.31 20.84
N TYR A 105 4.12 -5.32 20.63
CA TYR A 105 4.86 -4.22 20.02
C TYR A 105 5.03 -4.38 18.51
N GLN A 106 4.59 -5.51 17.96
CA GLN A 106 4.70 -5.77 16.54
C GLN A 106 3.59 -5.11 15.74
N LYS A 107 3.94 -4.80 14.50
CA LYS A 107 3.01 -4.39 13.46
C LYS A 107 3.01 -5.38 12.32
N PHE A 108 1.88 -5.50 11.66
CA PHE A 108 1.62 -6.41 10.57
C PHE A 108 1.06 -5.64 9.38
N THR A 109 1.50 -5.99 8.18
CA THR A 109 0.98 -5.38 6.94
C THR A 109 -0.34 -6.03 6.54
N ARG A 110 -1.14 -5.33 5.73
CA ARG A 110 -2.36 -5.88 5.11
C ARG A 110 -2.12 -7.20 4.38
N ILE A 111 -1.08 -7.21 3.56
CA ILE A 111 -0.72 -8.35 2.71
C ILE A 111 -0.44 -9.55 3.59
N GLU A 112 0.34 -9.35 4.65
CA GLU A 112 0.73 -10.42 5.55
C GLU A 112 -0.45 -10.96 6.37
N LEU A 113 -1.32 -10.08 6.87
CA LEU A 113 -2.55 -10.49 7.56
C LEU A 113 -3.49 -11.27 6.64
N SER A 114 -3.70 -10.80 5.42
CA SER A 114 -4.52 -11.50 4.43
C SER A 114 -3.96 -12.88 4.09
N ARG A 115 -2.66 -12.94 3.79
CA ARG A 115 -1.95 -14.18 3.47
C ARG A 115 -2.04 -15.18 4.62
N TRP A 116 -1.80 -14.73 5.86
CA TRP A 116 -1.91 -15.56 7.05
C TRP A 116 -3.32 -16.09 7.25
N LEU A 117 -4.35 -15.23 7.19
CA LEU A 117 -5.76 -15.62 7.33
C LEU A 117 -6.18 -16.68 6.30
N ALA A 118 -5.76 -16.51 5.05
CA ALA A 118 -5.99 -17.47 3.98
C ALA A 118 -5.33 -18.83 4.27
N ALA A 119 -4.08 -18.82 4.73
CA ALA A 119 -3.35 -20.04 5.06
C ALA A 119 -3.99 -20.82 6.22
N ILE A 120 -4.42 -20.12 7.27
CA ILE A 120 -5.04 -20.75 8.44
C ILE A 120 -6.54 -21.04 8.29
N GLY A 121 -7.12 -20.69 7.13
CA GLY A 121 -8.54 -20.89 6.81
C GLY A 121 -9.51 -20.07 7.67
N VAL A 122 -9.07 -18.93 8.22
CA VAL A 122 -9.91 -18.07 9.05
C VAL A 122 -10.54 -16.98 8.20
N LYS A 123 -11.88 -16.92 8.20
CA LYS A 123 -12.63 -15.86 7.52
C LYS A 123 -12.66 -14.61 8.39
N SER A 124 -12.16 -13.51 7.85
CA SER A 124 -12.23 -12.18 8.47
C SER A 124 -13.49 -11.44 8.02
N ILE A 125 -14.12 -10.69 8.95
CA ILE A 125 -15.22 -9.77 8.63
C ILE A 125 -14.67 -8.53 7.91
N TYR A 126 -13.54 -7.99 8.39
CA TYR A 126 -12.82 -6.91 7.71
C TYR A 126 -11.97 -7.45 6.56
N ARG A 127 -11.96 -6.76 5.42
CA ARG A 127 -11.17 -7.16 4.24
C ARG A 127 -9.78 -6.51 4.31
N PHE A 128 -8.77 -7.28 4.72
CA PHE A 128 -7.37 -6.82 4.69
C PHE A 128 -6.82 -6.72 3.26
N GLU A 129 -7.22 -7.64 2.39
CA GLU A 129 -6.98 -7.60 0.95
C GLU A 129 -7.85 -6.54 0.29
N LEU A 130 -7.51 -5.27 0.49
CA LEU A 130 -7.87 -4.26 -0.49
C LEU A 130 -7.09 -4.65 -1.73
N GLU A 131 -7.78 -4.90 -2.84
CA GLU A 131 -7.12 -5.09 -4.11
C GLU A 131 -6.15 -3.93 -4.29
N GLN A 132 -4.86 -4.23 -4.22
CA GLN A 132 -3.89 -3.44 -4.92
C GLN A 132 -4.21 -3.66 -6.40
N THR A 133 -5.14 -2.87 -6.93
CA THR A 133 -5.23 -2.63 -8.36
C THR A 133 -3.94 -1.92 -8.76
N GLY A 134 -2.89 -2.71 -8.97
CA GLY A 134 -1.55 -2.20 -9.24
C GLY A 134 -0.54 -3.19 -9.81
N VAL A 135 -0.83 -4.50 -9.84
CA VAL A 135 -0.04 -5.46 -10.65
C VAL A 135 -0.97 -6.46 -11.33
N SER A 136 -1.70 -5.99 -12.33
CA SER A 136 -2.30 -6.84 -13.35
C SER A 136 -2.37 -6.02 -14.63
N ASP A 137 -1.57 -6.43 -15.60
CA ASP A 137 -1.60 -6.02 -17.01
C ASP A 137 -3.03 -6.00 -17.57
N LYS A 138 -3.69 -4.83 -17.48
CA LYS A 138 -4.62 -4.20 -18.44
C LYS A 138 -5.44 -3.11 -17.71
N PRO A 139 -5.35 -1.83 -18.14
CA PRO A 139 -6.04 -0.74 -17.47
C PRO A 139 -7.51 -0.69 -17.88
N GLN A 140 -8.40 -0.94 -16.91
CA GLN A 140 -9.79 -0.46 -16.95
C GLN A 140 -10.12 0.48 -15.78
N GLY A 141 -9.09 1.15 -15.23
CA GLY A 141 -9.22 2.35 -14.41
C GLY A 141 -8.66 3.54 -15.19
N ASN A 142 -9.36 4.67 -15.19
CA ASN A 142 -8.97 5.85 -15.93
C ASN A 142 -7.58 6.37 -15.47
N TRP A 143 -6.83 6.92 -16.43
CA TRP A 143 -5.43 7.37 -16.38
C TRP A 143 -5.06 8.17 -15.10
N PRO A 144 -3.77 8.25 -14.70
CA PRO A 144 -3.10 7.63 -13.55
C PRO A 144 -3.70 7.82 -12.14
N TRP A 145 -4.83 8.50 -11.98
CA TRP A 145 -5.43 8.84 -10.68
C TRP A 145 -6.52 7.85 -10.21
N GLY A 146 -6.60 6.68 -10.84
CA GLY A 146 -7.51 5.60 -10.44
C GLY A 146 -8.97 5.85 -10.86
N GLU A 147 -9.91 5.31 -10.08
CA GLU A 147 -11.35 5.34 -10.40
C GLU A 147 -11.99 6.73 -10.26
N HIS A 148 -11.36 7.63 -9.50
CA HIS A 148 -11.89 8.98 -9.31
C HIS A 148 -11.78 9.80 -10.61
N HIS A 149 -12.88 9.87 -11.36
CA HIS A 149 -12.94 10.60 -12.61
C HIS A 149 -13.87 11.80 -12.50
N THR A 150 -13.35 12.97 -12.88
CA THR A 150 -14.15 14.17 -13.12
C THR A 150 -13.98 14.60 -14.57
N LYS A 151 -14.93 15.38 -15.10
CA LYS A 151 -14.82 15.90 -16.48
C LYS A 151 -13.50 16.63 -16.74
N THR A 152 -13.02 17.40 -15.76
CA THR A 152 -11.74 18.13 -15.86
C THR A 152 -10.55 17.18 -15.89
N LEU A 153 -10.59 16.09 -15.11
CA LEU A 153 -9.57 15.04 -15.17
C LEU A 153 -9.55 14.34 -16.52
N GLY A 154 -10.72 14.08 -17.12
CA GLY A 154 -10.79 13.55 -18.49
C GLY A 154 -10.18 14.49 -19.54
N TYR A 155 -10.34 15.82 -19.38
CA TYR A 155 -9.68 16.79 -20.27
C TYR A 155 -8.16 16.81 -20.08
N LEU A 156 -7.69 16.70 -18.83
CA LEU A 156 -6.28 16.60 -18.50
C LEU A 156 -5.65 15.33 -19.08
N GLU A 157 -6.32 14.19 -18.95
CA GLU A 157 -5.94 12.91 -19.57
C GLU A 157 -5.83 13.04 -21.09
N SER A 158 -6.84 13.62 -21.72
CA SER A 158 -6.89 13.78 -23.18
C SER A 158 -5.75 14.69 -23.68
N ALA A 159 -5.44 15.75 -22.93
CA ALA A 159 -4.32 16.64 -23.24
C ALA A 159 -2.96 15.96 -23.03
N ALA A 160 -2.78 15.19 -21.95
CA ALA A 160 -1.56 14.41 -21.71
C ALA A 160 -1.32 13.40 -22.84
N LYS A 161 -2.35 12.63 -23.19
CA LYS A 161 -2.30 11.62 -24.26
C LYS A 161 -1.94 12.22 -25.62
N LYS A 162 -2.50 13.39 -25.93
CA LYS A 162 -2.30 14.05 -27.24
C LYS A 162 -0.94 14.72 -27.36
N TRP A 163 -0.45 15.36 -26.31
CA TRP A 163 0.66 16.30 -26.41
C TRP A 163 1.94 15.87 -25.68
N TRP A 164 1.86 14.94 -24.73
CA TRP A 164 2.98 14.61 -23.85
C TRP A 164 3.42 13.13 -23.90
N VAL A 165 2.68 12.25 -24.59
CA VAL A 165 3.05 10.82 -24.70
C VAL A 165 4.39 10.60 -25.41
N ASN A 166 4.73 11.47 -26.36
CA ASN A 166 5.97 11.39 -27.12
C ASN A 166 6.96 12.50 -26.74
N TYR A 167 6.78 13.15 -25.60
CA TYR A 167 7.71 14.17 -25.12
C TYR A 167 9.03 13.52 -24.70
N ASP A 168 10.14 14.03 -25.24
CA ASP A 168 11.49 13.64 -24.85
C ASP A 168 12.10 14.74 -23.95
N PRO A 169 12.40 14.45 -22.67
CA PRO A 169 13.04 15.41 -21.77
C PRO A 169 14.40 15.91 -22.24
N SER A 170 15.07 15.17 -23.12
CA SER A 170 16.36 15.55 -23.70
C SER A 170 16.25 16.44 -24.94
N ASP A 171 15.04 16.54 -25.54
CA ASP A 171 14.75 17.40 -26.69
C ASP A 171 13.56 18.33 -26.42
N VAL A 172 13.90 19.57 -26.05
CA VAL A 172 12.94 20.64 -25.72
C VAL A 172 11.99 20.96 -26.89
N SER A 173 12.36 20.67 -28.15
CA SER A 173 11.51 20.93 -29.31
C SER A 173 10.32 19.97 -29.40
N THR A 174 10.39 18.82 -28.71
CA THR A 174 9.28 17.87 -28.61
C THR A 174 8.17 18.35 -27.65
N ALA A 175 8.44 19.38 -26.84
CA ALA A 175 7.47 19.93 -25.91
C ALA A 175 6.40 20.77 -26.64
N PRO A 176 5.10 20.60 -26.33
CA PRO A 176 4.05 21.43 -26.88
C PRO A 176 4.09 22.84 -26.29
N LEU A 177 3.85 23.86 -27.13
CA LEU A 177 3.63 25.21 -26.63
C LEU A 177 2.35 25.28 -25.78
N ASN A 178 2.44 25.91 -24.62
CA ASN A 178 1.31 26.04 -23.69
C ASN A 178 0.07 26.67 -24.36
N ALA A 179 0.29 27.66 -25.22
CA ALA A 179 -0.77 28.31 -26.00
C ALA A 179 -1.51 27.33 -26.94
N THR A 180 -0.80 26.37 -27.53
CA THR A 180 -1.38 25.34 -28.41
C THR A 180 -2.28 24.40 -27.62
N VAL A 181 -1.83 23.95 -26.44
CA VAL A 181 -2.62 23.09 -25.55
C VAL A 181 -3.88 23.81 -25.07
N ILE A 182 -3.75 25.08 -24.63
CA ILE A 182 -4.88 25.91 -24.19
C ILE A 182 -5.91 26.08 -25.32
N LYS A 183 -5.47 26.48 -26.52
CA LYS A 183 -6.36 26.68 -27.66
C LYS A 183 -7.11 25.39 -28.03
N TRP A 184 -6.39 24.26 -28.03
CA TRP A 184 -7.00 22.96 -28.29
C TRP A 184 -8.05 22.60 -27.22
N LEU A 185 -7.74 22.75 -25.92
CA LEU A 185 -8.70 22.47 -24.84
C LEU A 185 -9.97 23.32 -24.93
N GLN A 186 -9.83 24.60 -25.28
CA GLN A 186 -11.00 25.48 -25.47
C GLN A 186 -11.84 25.06 -26.68
N THR A 187 -11.20 24.64 -27.78
CA THR A 187 -11.89 24.27 -29.02
C THR A 187 -12.58 22.91 -28.90
N GLU A 188 -11.89 21.91 -28.33
CA GLU A 188 -12.35 20.53 -28.24
C GLU A 188 -13.42 20.35 -27.15
N PHE A 189 -13.22 20.97 -25.98
CA PHE A 189 -14.05 20.72 -24.80
C PHE A 189 -14.88 21.95 -24.36
N GLY A 190 -14.77 23.07 -25.07
CA GLY A 190 -15.55 24.28 -24.79
C GLY A 190 -15.26 24.92 -23.43
N ILE A 191 -14.12 24.63 -22.80
CA ILE A 191 -13.81 25.12 -21.46
C ILE A 191 -13.30 26.57 -21.45
N SER A 192 -13.47 27.27 -20.33
CA SER A 192 -12.99 28.64 -20.16
C SER A 192 -11.46 28.72 -20.25
N LYS A 193 -10.94 29.87 -20.70
CA LYS A 193 -9.50 30.13 -20.82
C LYS A 193 -8.76 29.87 -19.50
N THR A 194 -9.34 30.29 -18.37
CA THR A 194 -8.76 30.08 -17.04
C THR A 194 -8.62 28.59 -16.72
N LYS A 195 -9.65 27.78 -17.00
CA LYS A 195 -9.62 26.33 -16.75
C LYS A 195 -8.64 25.62 -17.70
N ALA A 196 -8.61 26.01 -18.97
CA ALA A 196 -7.65 25.49 -19.93
C ALA A 196 -6.20 25.84 -19.53
N ASN A 197 -5.96 27.05 -19.02
CA ASN A 197 -4.65 27.46 -18.53
C ASN A 197 -4.21 26.64 -17.32
N SER A 198 -5.10 26.37 -16.36
CA SER A 198 -4.78 25.50 -15.22
C SER A 198 -4.36 24.10 -15.66
N ILE A 199 -5.09 23.48 -16.58
CA ILE A 199 -4.76 22.14 -17.10
C ILE A 199 -3.41 22.16 -17.82
N ALA A 200 -3.19 23.13 -18.70
CA ALA A 200 -1.99 23.19 -19.51
C ALA A 200 -0.74 23.49 -18.66
N SER A 201 -0.88 24.29 -17.60
CA SER A 201 0.18 24.51 -16.60
C SER A 201 0.47 23.28 -15.75
N MET A 202 -0.54 22.49 -15.37
CA MET A 202 -0.34 21.24 -14.62
C MET A 202 0.41 20.17 -15.43
N LEU A 203 0.25 20.16 -16.75
CA LEU A 203 0.90 19.18 -17.63
C LEU A 203 2.31 19.57 -18.07
N ARG A 204 2.68 20.84 -17.89
CA ARG A 204 3.97 21.36 -18.34
C ARG A 204 5.11 20.73 -17.52
N ALA A 205 6.08 20.13 -18.19
CA ALA A 205 7.28 19.62 -17.53
C ALA A 205 8.06 20.74 -16.82
N ASP A 206 8.59 20.42 -15.63
CA ASP A 206 9.40 21.34 -14.84
C ASP A 206 10.70 21.70 -15.57
N GLY A 207 11.10 22.97 -15.50
CA GLY A 207 12.35 23.45 -16.11
C GLY A 207 12.28 23.83 -17.59
N LEU A 208 11.13 23.67 -18.26
CA LEU A 208 10.97 24.14 -19.65
C LEU A 208 11.05 25.68 -19.73
N PRO A 209 11.77 26.25 -20.72
CA PRO A 209 11.84 27.69 -20.92
C PRO A 209 10.49 28.28 -21.33
N THR A 210 10.17 29.46 -20.82
CA THR A 210 8.93 30.19 -21.16
C THR A 210 9.12 30.95 -22.47
N GLY A 211 8.60 30.42 -23.58
CA GLY A 211 8.69 31.07 -24.89
C GLY A 211 8.65 30.06 -26.05
N PRO A 212 8.88 30.51 -27.30
CA PRO A 212 9.10 29.62 -28.43
C PRO A 212 10.29 28.69 -28.16
N HIS A 213 10.13 27.40 -28.44
CA HIS A 213 11.24 26.44 -28.44
C HIS A 213 12.02 26.66 -29.75
N THR A 214 13.27 27.11 -29.64
CA THR A 214 14.22 27.24 -30.77
C THR A 214 15.42 26.37 -30.53
#